data_AF-A0A2T6NQ97-F1
#
_entry.id   AF-A0A2T6NQ97-F1
#
_cell.length_a   1.000
_cell.length_b   1.000
_cell.length_c   1.000
_cell.angle_alpha   90.00
_cell.angle_beta   90.00
_cell.angle_gamma   90.00
#
_symmetry.space_group_name_H-M   'P 1'
#
loop_
_entity.id
_entity.type
_entity.pdbx_description
1 polymer ?
#
loop_
_entity_poly.entity_id
_entity_poly.type
_entity_poly.pdbx_seq_one_letter_code
_entity_poly.pdbx_strand_id
1 'polypeptide(L)'
;MSVKEHSGDYFIPDPSPWPIIGMASLLMTLFGGALAMNGVSIGSYLVIAGLLLFFVLLYGWFRDVIGENLSDCYNKQVDTSFRMGMFWFIASEVFFFLSFFGSLYYIRNIALPWLGGDGYLGVTNEILYSGFEAVWPSHGPGELGGDFKPMGAWGIPALNTLILLTSGATITWAHWGLKLDNQKQLVWGLIATIALGVLFVGFQAYEYGHAYSDLNLTLESGAYGSTFYMLTGFHGFHVTMGAVMLMAILGRSLKSHFSAHNHFAFEAVAWYWHFVDVVWLGLFVFVYWL
;
A
#
# COMPACT_ATOMS: atom_id res chain seq x y z
N MET A 1 11.43 31.88 25.56
CA MET A 1 10.98 32.13 24.17
C MET A 1 9.51 32.50 24.27
N SER A 2 9.13 33.70 23.86
CA SER A 2 7.78 34.25 24.07
C SER A 2 6.77 33.48 23.23
N VAL A 3 5.83 32.79 23.88
CA VAL A 3 4.67 32.19 23.21
C VAL A 3 3.73 33.34 22.84
N LYS A 4 3.79 33.79 21.58
CA LYS A 4 2.75 34.65 21.02
C LYS A 4 1.51 33.80 20.79
N GLU A 5 0.46 34.03 21.57
CA GLU A 5 -0.90 33.66 21.18
C GLU A 5 -1.27 34.42 19.90
N HIS A 6 -1.12 33.77 18.74
CA HIS A 6 -1.77 34.23 17.51
C HIS A 6 -3.14 33.57 17.42
N SER A 7 -4.12 34.12 18.15
CA SER A 7 -5.52 33.71 18.01
C SER A 7 -6.07 34.21 16.67
N GLY A 8 -5.84 33.46 15.59
CA GLY A 8 -6.47 33.67 14.29
C GLY A 8 -5.63 33.35 13.05
N ASP A 9 -4.31 33.39 13.16
CA ASP A 9 -3.41 33.23 12.00
C ASP A 9 -3.04 31.77 11.75
N TYR A 10 -2.91 31.40 10.46
CA TYR A 10 -2.48 30.06 10.06
C TYR A 10 -1.02 29.79 10.47
N PHE A 11 -0.69 28.55 10.83
CA PHE A 11 0.68 28.18 11.23
C PHE A 11 1.66 28.32 10.05
N ILE A 12 2.76 29.04 10.28
CA ILE A 12 3.85 29.20 9.31
C ILE A 12 5.08 28.47 9.87
N PRO A 13 5.54 27.38 9.23
CA PRO A 13 6.71 26.63 9.68
C PRO A 13 8.01 27.38 9.39
N ASP A 14 9.04 27.11 10.19
CA ASP A 14 10.41 27.54 9.94
C ASP A 14 11.01 26.83 8.71
N PRO A 15 12.06 27.40 8.07
CA PRO A 15 12.73 26.76 6.94
C PRO A 15 13.22 25.34 7.27
N SER A 16 12.84 24.38 6.43
CA SER A 16 13.16 22.97 6.64
C SER A 16 14.16 22.44 5.58
N PRO A 17 15.18 21.66 5.97
CA PRO A 17 16.12 21.03 5.03
C PRO A 17 15.55 19.75 4.39
N TRP A 18 14.42 19.23 4.88
CA TRP A 18 13.88 17.94 4.42
C TRP A 18 13.53 17.89 2.92
N PRO A 19 12.98 18.95 2.29
CA PRO A 19 12.69 18.93 0.86
C PRO A 19 13.92 18.70 -0.03
N ILE A 20 15.08 19.32 0.27
CA ILE A 20 16.29 19.14 -0.54
C ILE A 20 16.91 17.76 -0.34
N ILE A 21 16.83 17.22 0.88
CA ILE A 21 17.24 15.85 1.18
C ILE A 21 16.35 14.84 0.43
N GLY A 22 15.04 15.10 0.38
CA GLY A 22 14.10 14.29 -0.39
C GLY A 22 14.37 14.31 -1.89
N MET A 23 14.63 15.47 -2.47
CA MET A 23 15.02 15.57 -3.89
C MET A 23 16.31 14.79 -4.18
N ALA A 24 17.33 14.91 -3.32
CA ALA A 24 18.58 14.18 -3.48
C ALA A 24 18.35 12.65 -3.37
N SER A 25 17.57 12.21 -2.39
CA SER A 25 17.22 10.80 -2.19
C SER A 25 16.50 10.22 -3.41
N LEU A 26 15.45 10.90 -3.90
CA LEU A 26 14.70 10.47 -5.08
C LEU A 26 15.58 10.42 -6.33
N LEU A 27 16.41 11.44 -6.55
CA LEU A 27 17.33 11.48 -7.69
C LEU A 27 18.29 10.29 -7.63
N MET A 28 18.93 10.04 -6.49
CA MET A 28 19.87 8.94 -6.31
C MET A 28 19.21 7.58 -6.53
N THR A 29 18.02 7.36 -5.98
CA THR A 29 17.29 6.10 -6.13
C THR A 29 16.84 5.86 -7.57
N LEU A 30 16.20 6.85 -8.21
CA LEU A 30 15.66 6.67 -9.57
C LEU A 30 16.77 6.63 -10.62
N PHE A 31 17.74 7.55 -10.54
CA PHE A 31 18.87 7.56 -11.48
C PHE A 31 19.78 6.36 -11.27
N GLY A 32 20.05 5.98 -10.01
CA GLY A 32 20.78 4.77 -9.68
C GLY A 32 20.09 3.51 -10.21
N GLY A 33 18.76 3.44 -10.08
CA GLY A 33 17.96 2.33 -10.60
C GLY A 33 18.07 2.21 -12.12
N ALA A 34 17.94 3.33 -12.84
CA ALA A 34 18.13 3.36 -14.29
C ALA A 34 19.53 2.87 -14.69
N LEU A 35 20.59 3.32 -14.00
CA LEU A 35 21.95 2.85 -14.25
C LEU A 35 22.12 1.35 -13.97
N ALA A 36 21.58 0.86 -12.84
CA ALA A 36 21.67 -0.54 -12.45
C ALA A 36 20.98 -1.47 -13.46
N MET A 37 19.79 -1.10 -13.91
CA MET A 37 19.04 -1.84 -14.94
C MET A 37 19.76 -1.88 -16.30
N ASN A 38 20.64 -0.91 -16.56
CA ASN A 38 21.47 -0.87 -17.77
C ASN A 38 22.89 -1.45 -17.54
N GLY A 39 23.11 -2.20 -16.46
CA GLY A 39 24.37 -2.91 -16.19
C GLY A 39 25.52 -2.02 -15.71
N VAL A 40 25.26 -0.76 -15.34
CA VAL A 40 26.28 0.15 -14.82
C VAL A 40 26.43 -0.07 -13.31
N SER A 41 27.60 -0.53 -12.88
CA SER A 41 27.87 -0.98 -11.50
C SER A 41 27.64 0.09 -10.43
N ILE A 42 27.89 1.37 -10.72
CA ILE A 42 27.65 2.46 -9.76
C ILE A 42 26.15 2.63 -9.44
N GLY A 43 25.27 2.17 -10.32
CA GLY A 43 23.82 2.30 -10.17
C GLY A 43 23.30 1.68 -8.88
N SER A 44 23.68 0.43 -8.57
CA SER A 44 23.20 -0.27 -7.37
C SER A 44 23.64 0.43 -6.08
N TYR A 45 24.85 0.99 -6.04
CA TYR A 45 25.33 1.75 -4.88
C TYR A 45 24.55 3.06 -4.70
N LEU A 46 24.21 3.74 -5.80
CA LEU A 46 23.37 4.94 -5.76
C LEU A 46 21.96 4.64 -5.27
N VAL A 47 21.38 3.50 -5.66
CA VAL A 47 20.07 3.05 -5.14
C VAL A 47 20.13 2.87 -3.62
N ILE A 48 21.12 2.13 -3.12
CA ILE A 48 21.28 1.89 -1.67
C ILE A 48 21.47 3.21 -0.93
N ALA A 49 22.35 4.09 -1.41
CA ALA A 49 22.60 5.37 -0.79
C ALA A 49 21.35 6.28 -0.80
N GLY A 50 20.58 6.29 -1.91
CA GLY A 50 19.32 7.01 -2.02
C GLY A 50 18.25 6.50 -1.06
N LEU A 51 18.13 5.18 -0.89
CA LEU A 51 17.22 4.55 0.07
C LEU A 51 17.62 4.82 1.53
N LEU A 52 18.91 4.78 1.86
CA LEU A 52 19.37 5.17 3.20
C LEU A 52 19.04 6.64 3.50
N LEU A 53 19.26 7.53 2.53
CA LEU A 53 18.90 8.94 2.65
C LEU A 53 17.39 9.14 2.79
N PHE A 54 16.59 8.31 2.12
CA PHE A 54 15.12 8.29 2.27
C PHE A 54 14.70 7.95 3.71
N PHE A 55 15.31 6.94 4.33
CA PHE A 55 15.01 6.60 5.73
C PHE A 55 15.43 7.72 6.71
N VAL A 56 16.58 8.36 6.45
CA VAL A 56 17.02 9.54 7.24
C VAL A 56 16.01 10.67 7.11
N LEU A 57 15.53 10.95 5.89
CA LEU A 57 14.48 11.94 5.63
C LEU A 57 13.21 11.62 6.41
N LEU A 58 12.67 10.40 6.27
CA LEU A 58 11.43 10.02 6.93
C LEU A 58 11.55 10.16 8.45
N TYR A 59 12.63 9.65 9.04
CA TYR A 59 12.85 9.76 10.48
C TYR A 59 12.96 11.23 10.93
N GLY A 60 13.79 12.02 10.25
CA GLY A 60 14.04 13.41 10.59
C GLY A 60 12.80 14.30 10.44
N TRP A 61 12.12 14.18 9.29
CA TRP A 61 10.92 14.97 9.01
C TRP A 61 9.78 14.62 9.96
N PHE A 62 9.48 13.34 10.19
CA PHE A 62 8.43 12.97 11.14
C PHE A 62 8.77 13.33 12.57
N ARG A 63 10.04 13.26 12.99
CA ARG A 63 10.47 13.74 14.31
C ARG A 63 10.13 15.22 14.48
N ASP A 64 10.44 16.05 13.49
CA ASP A 64 10.21 17.49 13.56
C ASP A 64 8.71 17.81 13.57
N VAL A 65 7.91 17.15 12.71
CA VAL A 65 6.43 17.29 12.71
C VAL A 65 5.82 16.85 14.05
N ILE A 66 6.32 15.78 14.66
CA ILE A 66 5.88 15.36 15.99
C ILE A 66 6.26 16.41 17.05
N GLY A 67 7.47 16.99 16.96
CA GLY A 67 7.91 18.06 17.85
C GLY A 67 7.04 19.30 17.76
N GLU A 68 6.70 19.72 16.54
CA GLU A 68 5.77 20.82 16.29
C GLU A 68 4.38 20.53 16.87
N ASN A 69 3.82 19.34 16.60
CA ASN A 69 2.52 18.93 17.13
C ASN A 69 2.47 18.95 18.67
N LEU A 70 3.57 18.59 19.34
CA LEU A 70 3.68 18.63 20.80
C LEU A 70 3.89 20.03 21.37
N SER A 71 4.31 21.00 20.55
CA SER A 71 4.44 22.40 20.97
C SER A 71 3.11 23.17 20.95
N ASP A 72 2.01 22.49 20.58
CA ASP A 72 0.64 23.03 20.50
C ASP A 72 0.51 24.25 19.58
N CYS A 73 1.38 24.34 18.57
CA CYS A 73 1.36 25.42 17.58
C CYS A 73 0.28 25.25 16.49
N TYR A 74 -0.38 24.08 16.43
CA TYR A 74 -1.38 23.77 15.42
C TYR A 74 -2.78 24.17 15.87
N ASN A 75 -3.40 25.09 15.12
CA ASN A 75 -4.79 25.50 15.35
C ASN A 75 -5.78 24.63 14.54
N LYS A 76 -7.09 24.88 14.71
CA LYS A 76 -8.16 24.14 13.99
C LYS A 76 -8.07 24.24 12.46
N GLN A 77 -7.55 25.34 11.91
CA GLN A 77 -7.40 25.48 10.46
C GLN A 77 -6.33 24.50 9.95
N VAL A 78 -5.21 24.39 10.66
CA VAL A 78 -4.13 23.44 10.35
C VAL A 78 -4.62 21.99 10.46
N ASP A 79 -5.36 21.66 11.51
CA ASP A 79 -5.99 20.33 11.67
C ASP A 79 -6.91 19.99 10.47
N THR A 80 -7.73 20.95 10.05
CA THR A 80 -8.58 20.79 8.86
C THR A 80 -7.75 20.54 7.60
N SER A 81 -6.69 21.32 7.39
CA SER A 81 -5.78 21.14 6.26
C SER A 81 -5.11 19.76 6.26
N PHE A 82 -4.67 19.26 7.41
CA PHE A 82 -4.09 17.92 7.50
C PHE A 82 -5.09 16.82 7.19
N ARG A 83 -6.34 16.94 7.67
CA ARG A 83 -7.42 16.00 7.35
C ARG A 83 -7.74 15.99 5.86
N MET A 84 -7.84 17.16 5.22
CA MET A 84 -8.03 17.24 3.78
C MET A 84 -6.83 16.65 3.02
N GLY A 85 -5.61 16.92 3.46
CA GLY A 85 -4.39 16.35 2.88
C GLY A 85 -4.40 14.83 2.91
N MET A 86 -4.74 14.24 4.06
CA MET A 86 -4.86 12.79 4.19
C MET A 86 -5.98 12.21 3.32
N PHE A 87 -7.13 12.89 3.26
CA PHE A 87 -8.24 12.47 2.40
C PHE A 87 -7.83 12.44 0.92
N TRP A 88 -7.19 13.51 0.43
CA TRP A 88 -6.73 13.57 -0.96
C TRP A 88 -5.61 12.58 -1.27
N PHE A 89 -4.73 12.32 -0.31
CA PHE A 89 -3.74 11.26 -0.42
C PHE A 89 -4.39 9.87 -0.56
N ILE A 90 -5.34 9.52 0.30
CA ILE A 90 -6.07 8.24 0.17
C ILE A 90 -6.83 8.18 -1.15
N ALA A 91 -7.45 9.29 -1.57
CA ALA A 91 -8.15 9.35 -2.84
C ALA A 91 -7.21 9.08 -4.03
N SER A 92 -5.99 9.62 -4.03
CA SER A 92 -5.01 9.32 -5.09
C SER A 92 -4.58 7.84 -5.07
N GLU A 93 -4.42 7.23 -3.90
CA GLU A 93 -4.12 5.80 -3.80
C GLU A 93 -5.28 4.92 -4.31
N VAL A 94 -6.53 5.32 -4.07
CA VAL A 94 -7.70 4.65 -4.66
C VAL A 94 -7.64 4.69 -6.20
N PHE A 95 -7.35 5.85 -6.80
CA PHE A 95 -7.20 5.96 -8.26
C PHE A 95 -6.01 5.17 -8.81
N PHE A 96 -4.91 5.10 -8.07
CA PHE A 96 -3.78 4.23 -8.39
C PHE A 96 -4.23 2.76 -8.48
N PHE A 97 -4.92 2.22 -7.46
CA PHE A 97 -5.44 0.85 -7.52
C PHE A 97 -6.52 0.66 -8.60
N LEU A 98 -7.40 1.63 -8.80
CA LEU A 98 -8.40 1.58 -9.88
C LEU A 98 -7.76 1.43 -11.27
N SER A 99 -6.56 1.97 -11.48
CA SER A 99 -5.83 1.79 -12.73
C SER A 99 -5.39 0.34 -12.95
N PHE A 100 -4.98 -0.36 -11.89
CA PHE A 100 -4.66 -1.79 -11.96
C PHE A 100 -5.90 -2.67 -12.10
N PHE A 101 -6.98 -2.39 -11.35
CA PHE A 101 -8.27 -3.09 -11.53
C PHE A 101 -8.85 -2.85 -12.93
N GLY A 102 -8.72 -1.62 -13.46
CA GLY A 102 -9.10 -1.29 -14.83
C GLY A 102 -8.28 -2.06 -15.86
N SER A 103 -6.97 -2.24 -15.61
CA SER A 103 -6.10 -3.06 -16.44
C SER A 103 -6.51 -4.53 -16.42
N LEU A 104 -6.80 -5.09 -15.24
CA LEU A 104 -7.34 -6.45 -15.09
C LEU A 104 -8.67 -6.61 -15.84
N TYR A 105 -9.60 -5.67 -15.67
CA TYR A 105 -10.88 -5.68 -16.37
C TYR A 105 -10.70 -5.65 -17.88
N TYR A 106 -9.86 -4.74 -18.38
CA TYR A 106 -9.56 -4.59 -19.80
C TYR A 106 -8.95 -5.87 -20.38
N ILE A 107 -7.97 -6.46 -19.70
CA ILE A 107 -7.32 -7.71 -20.14
C ILE A 107 -8.34 -8.84 -20.18
N ARG A 108 -9.08 -9.06 -19.09
CA ARG A 108 -9.99 -10.20 -18.94
C ARG A 108 -11.23 -10.11 -19.82
N ASN A 109 -11.88 -8.95 -19.89
CA ASN A 109 -13.21 -8.81 -20.50
C ASN A 109 -13.20 -8.20 -21.90
N ILE A 110 -12.07 -7.65 -22.35
CA ILE A 110 -11.98 -6.96 -23.65
C ILE A 110 -10.87 -7.59 -24.49
N ALA A 111 -9.62 -7.50 -24.04
CA ALA A 111 -8.47 -7.93 -24.84
C ALA A 111 -8.45 -9.44 -25.07
N LEU A 112 -8.73 -10.25 -24.04
CA LEU A 112 -8.73 -11.70 -24.14
C LEU A 112 -9.83 -12.23 -25.09
N PRO A 113 -11.11 -11.81 -24.99
CA PRO A 113 -12.13 -12.19 -25.97
C PRO A 113 -11.77 -11.81 -27.41
N TRP A 114 -11.22 -10.61 -27.64
CA TRP A 114 -10.76 -10.19 -28.97
C TRP A 114 -9.63 -11.07 -29.50
N LEU A 115 -8.69 -11.47 -28.64
CA LEU A 115 -7.63 -12.42 -28.99
C LEU A 115 -8.18 -13.81 -29.29
N GLY A 116 -9.26 -14.22 -28.62
CA GLY A 116 -9.96 -15.50 -28.85
C GLY A 116 -10.90 -15.50 -30.05
N GLY A 117 -10.95 -14.41 -30.82
CA GLY A 117 -11.69 -14.37 -32.07
C GLY A 117 -12.94 -13.50 -32.08
N ASP A 118 -13.31 -12.87 -30.96
CA ASP A 118 -14.54 -12.09 -30.86
C ASP A 118 -14.46 -10.73 -31.59
N GLY A 119 -15.55 -10.35 -32.25
CA GLY A 119 -15.69 -9.09 -32.97
C GLY A 119 -14.80 -8.94 -34.21
N TYR A 120 -14.44 -7.70 -34.52
CA TYR A 120 -13.72 -7.34 -35.76
C TYR A 120 -12.26 -7.83 -35.80
N LEU A 121 -11.71 -8.28 -34.67
CA LEU A 121 -10.35 -8.81 -34.55
C LEU A 121 -10.27 -10.33 -34.78
N GLY A 122 -11.41 -10.99 -35.05
CA GLY A 122 -11.49 -12.44 -35.25
C GLY A 122 -10.53 -13.01 -36.30
N VAL A 123 -10.31 -12.26 -37.38
CA VAL A 123 -9.36 -12.60 -38.45
C VAL A 123 -7.92 -12.75 -37.93
N THR A 124 -7.56 -12.03 -36.87
CA THR A 124 -6.23 -12.14 -36.24
C THR A 124 -6.05 -13.48 -35.55
N ASN A 125 -7.09 -13.98 -34.86
CA ASN A 125 -7.07 -15.31 -34.26
C ASN A 125 -6.92 -16.38 -35.35
N GLU A 126 -7.71 -16.30 -36.43
CA GLU A 126 -7.64 -17.28 -37.52
C GLU A 126 -6.27 -17.34 -38.21
N ILE A 127 -5.59 -16.20 -38.37
CA ILE A 127 -4.32 -16.11 -39.09
C ILE A 127 -3.11 -16.34 -38.18
N LEU A 128 -3.07 -15.73 -36.99
CA LEU A 128 -1.87 -15.72 -36.13
C LEU A 128 -1.95 -16.67 -34.94
N TYR A 129 -3.16 -16.91 -34.40
CA TYR A 129 -3.37 -17.64 -33.14
C TYR A 129 -4.42 -18.74 -33.31
N SER A 130 -4.33 -19.45 -34.44
CA SER A 130 -5.32 -20.47 -34.81
C SER A 130 -5.37 -21.57 -33.73
N GLY A 131 -6.55 -21.78 -33.15
CA GLY A 131 -6.76 -22.74 -32.07
C GLY A 131 -6.61 -22.17 -30.65
N PHE A 132 -6.29 -20.88 -30.49
CA PHE A 132 -6.31 -20.23 -29.19
C PHE A 132 -7.74 -19.94 -28.73
N GLU A 133 -8.10 -20.41 -27.54
CA GLU A 133 -9.39 -20.14 -26.90
C GLU A 133 -9.25 -19.07 -25.80
N ALA A 134 -10.20 -18.14 -25.76
CA ALA A 134 -10.28 -17.12 -24.72
C ALA A 134 -10.78 -17.72 -23.39
N VAL A 135 -9.86 -18.28 -22.61
CA VAL A 135 -10.10 -18.75 -21.24
C VAL A 135 -9.42 -17.85 -20.22
N TRP A 136 -9.99 -17.71 -19.02
CA TRP A 136 -9.34 -17.02 -17.91
C TRP A 136 -9.29 -17.94 -16.70
N PRO A 137 -8.13 -18.09 -16.03
CA PRO A 137 -6.81 -17.55 -16.36
C PRO A 137 -6.23 -18.03 -17.71
N SER A 138 -5.31 -17.26 -18.31
CA SER A 138 -4.62 -17.65 -19.54
C SER A 138 -3.15 -17.20 -19.58
N HIS A 139 -2.29 -18.08 -20.10
CA HIS A 139 -0.90 -17.80 -20.50
C HIS A 139 -0.79 -17.11 -21.88
N GLY A 140 -1.91 -16.77 -22.49
CA GLY A 140 -2.01 -16.20 -23.84
C GLY A 140 -1.64 -17.20 -24.94
N PRO A 141 -1.74 -16.79 -26.21
CA PRO A 141 -1.44 -17.65 -27.35
C PRO A 141 0.05 -18.01 -27.49
N GLY A 142 0.93 -17.33 -26.75
CA GLY A 142 2.37 -17.63 -26.70
C GLY A 142 2.75 -18.64 -25.61
N GLU A 143 1.78 -19.19 -24.87
CA GLU A 143 2.00 -20.16 -23.77
C GLU A 143 3.05 -19.68 -22.75
N LEU A 144 3.04 -18.38 -22.45
CA LEU A 144 4.05 -17.73 -21.63
C LEU A 144 4.03 -18.29 -20.19
N GLY A 145 5.18 -18.79 -19.75
CA GLY A 145 5.35 -19.39 -18.42
C GLY A 145 4.83 -20.83 -18.30
N GLY A 146 4.35 -21.43 -19.39
CA GLY A 146 3.85 -22.81 -19.43
C GLY A 146 2.52 -23.01 -18.70
N ASP A 147 2.23 -24.26 -18.33
CA ASP A 147 1.03 -24.60 -17.56
C ASP A 147 1.17 -24.10 -16.11
N PHE A 148 0.15 -23.42 -15.62
CA PHE A 148 0.06 -22.95 -14.24
C PHE A 148 -1.34 -23.17 -13.68
N LYS A 149 -1.46 -23.14 -12.36
CA LYS A 149 -2.75 -23.20 -11.66
C LYS A 149 -3.06 -21.85 -10.99
N PRO A 150 -4.28 -21.31 -11.13
CA PRO A 150 -4.66 -20.13 -10.39
C PRO A 150 -4.66 -20.39 -8.89
N MET A 151 -4.39 -19.33 -8.13
CA MET A 151 -4.58 -19.36 -6.69
C MET A 151 -6.08 -19.38 -6.36
N GLY A 152 -6.52 -20.35 -5.57
CA GLY A 152 -7.93 -20.46 -5.16
C GLY A 152 -8.29 -19.45 -4.06
N ALA A 153 -9.54 -18.96 -4.07
CA ALA A 153 -10.01 -18.01 -3.04
C ALA A 153 -10.09 -18.60 -1.63
N TRP A 154 -10.27 -19.92 -1.51
CA TRP A 154 -10.36 -20.59 -0.21
C TRP A 154 -8.99 -21.03 0.28
N GLY A 155 -8.83 -21.08 1.61
CA GLY A 155 -7.53 -21.32 2.25
C GLY A 155 -6.88 -20.01 2.67
N ILE A 156 -5.68 -19.74 2.19
CA ILE A 156 -4.88 -18.59 2.64
C ILE A 156 -5.55 -17.25 2.28
N PRO A 157 -6.07 -17.01 1.07
CA PRO A 157 -6.73 -15.73 0.77
C PRO A 157 -7.93 -15.45 1.68
N ALA A 158 -8.80 -16.43 1.89
CA ALA A 158 -9.93 -16.30 2.81
C ALA A 158 -9.50 -16.07 4.27
N LEU A 159 -8.43 -16.74 4.72
CA LEU A 159 -7.86 -16.52 6.05
C LEU A 159 -7.29 -15.10 6.17
N ASN A 160 -6.56 -14.63 5.16
CA ASN A 160 -6.03 -13.27 5.09
C ASN A 160 -7.14 -12.21 5.11
N THR A 161 -8.26 -12.48 4.43
CA THR A 161 -9.47 -11.64 4.52
C THR A 161 -10.00 -11.57 5.96
N LEU A 162 -10.11 -12.71 6.64
CA LEU A 162 -10.55 -12.73 8.04
C LEU A 162 -9.57 -11.97 8.96
N ILE A 163 -8.26 -12.14 8.76
CA ILE A 163 -7.22 -11.46 9.52
C ILE A 163 -7.33 -9.94 9.37
N LEU A 164 -7.43 -9.43 8.13
CA LEU A 164 -7.53 -7.99 7.88
C LEU A 164 -8.83 -7.41 8.43
N LEU A 165 -9.97 -8.05 8.21
CA LEU A 165 -11.25 -7.60 8.78
C LEU A 165 -11.22 -7.56 10.32
N THR A 166 -10.58 -8.57 10.93
CA THR A 166 -10.37 -8.58 12.39
C THR A 166 -9.45 -7.44 12.82
N SER A 167 -8.40 -7.14 12.04
CA SER A 167 -7.50 -6.02 12.32
C SER A 167 -8.20 -4.66 12.23
N GLY A 168 -9.14 -4.49 11.28
CA GLY A 168 -10.02 -3.33 11.19
C GLY A 168 -10.92 -3.17 12.42
N ALA A 169 -11.42 -4.28 12.98
CA ALA A 169 -12.17 -4.24 14.23
C ALA A 169 -11.27 -3.85 15.43
N THR A 170 -10.04 -4.37 15.50
CA THR A 170 -9.13 -4.07 16.62
C THR A 170 -8.63 -2.62 16.61
N ILE A 171 -8.40 -2.01 15.43
CA ILE A 171 -8.02 -0.59 15.35
C ILE A 171 -9.21 0.32 15.69
N THR A 172 -10.42 -0.06 15.32
CA THR A 172 -11.64 0.63 15.74
C THR A 172 -11.80 0.57 17.26
N TRP A 173 -11.54 -0.59 17.87
CA TRP A 173 -11.53 -0.75 19.32
C TRP A 173 -10.45 0.11 20.00
N ALA A 174 -9.27 0.23 19.40
CA ALA A 174 -8.21 1.13 19.86
C ALA A 174 -8.64 2.60 19.80
N HIS A 175 -9.33 3.00 18.72
CA HIS A 175 -9.84 4.36 18.55
C HIS A 175 -10.87 4.73 19.63
N TRP A 176 -11.78 3.82 19.97
CA TRP A 176 -12.70 4.02 21.09
C TRP A 176 -11.96 4.15 22.42
N GLY A 177 -10.90 3.37 22.62
CA GLY A 177 -10.01 3.51 23.79
C GLY A 177 -9.42 4.91 23.88
N LEU A 178 -8.94 5.45 22.77
CA LEU A 178 -8.41 6.81 22.69
C LEU A 178 -9.48 7.87 23.03
N LYS A 179 -10.69 7.75 22.46
CA LYS A 179 -11.78 8.71 22.72
C LYS A 179 -12.30 8.71 24.16
N LEU A 180 -12.15 7.59 24.85
CA LEU A 180 -12.52 7.43 26.26
C LEU A 180 -11.34 7.66 27.22
N ASP A 181 -10.19 8.16 26.72
CA ASP A 181 -8.92 8.29 27.47
C ASP A 181 -8.49 6.98 28.17
N ASN A 182 -8.92 5.83 27.64
CA ASN A 182 -8.52 4.51 28.11
C ASN A 182 -7.25 4.05 27.40
N GLN A 183 -6.12 4.43 27.99
CA GLN A 183 -4.78 4.15 27.47
C GLN A 183 -4.49 2.65 27.27
N LYS A 184 -4.99 1.79 28.17
CA LYS A 184 -4.78 0.34 28.07
C LYS A 184 -5.48 -0.24 26.86
N GLN A 185 -6.72 0.18 26.62
CA GLN A 185 -7.51 -0.24 25.46
C GLN A 185 -6.86 0.22 24.15
N LEU A 186 -6.42 1.48 24.08
CA LEU A 186 -5.69 2.03 22.93
C LEU A 186 -4.46 1.18 22.60
N VAL A 187 -3.59 0.95 23.59
CA VAL A 187 -2.33 0.22 23.39
C VAL A 187 -2.57 -1.23 22.99
N TRP A 188 -3.47 -1.96 23.67
CA TRP A 188 -3.76 -3.35 23.34
C TRP A 188 -4.42 -3.50 21.96
N GLY A 189 -5.32 -2.59 21.58
CA GLY A 189 -5.93 -2.61 20.26
C GLY A 189 -4.92 -2.34 19.15
N LEU A 190 -3.98 -1.42 19.35
CA LEU A 190 -2.88 -1.17 18.42
C LEU A 190 -1.95 -2.37 18.28
N ILE A 191 -1.54 -2.99 19.40
CA ILE A 191 -0.70 -4.20 19.38
C ILE A 191 -1.39 -5.33 18.61
N ALA A 192 -2.68 -5.58 18.88
CA ALA A 192 -3.44 -6.60 18.17
C ALA A 192 -3.53 -6.32 16.67
N THR A 193 -3.80 -5.08 16.28
CA THR A 193 -3.86 -4.65 14.87
C THR A 193 -2.53 -4.89 14.17
N ILE A 194 -1.41 -4.46 14.77
CA ILE A 194 -0.06 -4.64 14.21
C ILE A 194 0.28 -6.12 14.08
N ALA A 195 -0.02 -6.93 15.10
CA ALA A 195 0.24 -8.37 15.08
C ALA A 195 -0.53 -9.06 13.94
N LEU A 196 -1.80 -8.70 13.74
CA LEU A 196 -2.62 -9.22 12.63
C LEU A 196 -2.10 -8.75 11.27
N GLY A 197 -1.66 -7.50 11.15
CA GLY A 197 -1.02 -6.98 9.93
C GLY A 197 0.27 -7.71 9.56
N VAL A 198 1.15 -7.96 10.55
CA VAL A 198 2.38 -8.74 10.36
C VAL A 198 2.06 -10.19 9.98
N LEU A 199 1.04 -10.78 10.61
CA LEU A 199 0.59 -12.13 10.29
C LEU A 199 0.07 -12.22 8.85
N PHE A 200 -0.72 -11.24 8.39
CA PHE A 200 -1.17 -11.14 7.00
C PHE A 200 0.02 -11.11 6.03
N VAL A 201 1.03 -10.26 6.27
CA VAL A 201 2.21 -10.17 5.41
C VAL A 201 2.99 -11.50 5.38
N GLY A 202 3.09 -12.19 6.53
CA GLY A 202 3.71 -13.52 6.60
C GLY A 202 2.98 -14.57 5.77
N PHE A 203 1.64 -14.62 5.84
CA PHE A 203 0.84 -15.52 5.01
C PHE A 203 0.92 -15.17 3.53
N GLN A 204 0.94 -13.87 3.18
CA GLN A 204 1.10 -13.41 1.80
C GLN A 204 2.46 -13.83 1.22
N ALA A 205 3.53 -13.75 2.01
CA ALA A 205 4.86 -14.20 1.60
C ALA A 205 4.90 -15.72 1.38
N TYR A 206 4.24 -16.49 2.26
CA TYR A 206 4.09 -17.93 2.07
C TYR A 206 3.30 -18.25 0.80
N GLU A 207 2.20 -17.55 0.56
CA GLU A 207 1.37 -17.71 -0.64
C GLU A 207 2.19 -17.49 -1.92
N TYR A 208 3.03 -16.46 -1.96
CA TYR A 208 3.94 -16.23 -3.09
C TYR A 208 4.94 -17.36 -3.26
N GLY A 209 5.50 -17.89 -2.16
CA GLY A 209 6.37 -19.06 -2.21
C GLY A 209 5.67 -20.29 -2.80
N HIS A 210 4.44 -20.57 -2.36
CA HIS A 210 3.61 -21.67 -2.87
C HIS A 210 3.22 -21.47 -4.34
N ALA A 211 2.85 -20.25 -4.73
CA ALA A 211 2.50 -19.90 -6.10
C ALA A 211 3.67 -20.15 -7.07
N TYR A 212 4.88 -19.72 -6.71
CA TYR A 212 6.08 -19.93 -7.52
C TYR A 212 6.53 -21.40 -7.59
N SER A 213 6.42 -22.14 -6.49
CA SER A 213 6.96 -23.51 -6.41
C SER A 213 5.98 -24.59 -6.87
N ASP A 214 4.75 -24.57 -6.38
CA ASP A 214 3.80 -25.67 -6.53
C ASP A 214 2.76 -25.42 -7.64
N LEU A 215 2.48 -24.15 -7.95
CA LEU A 215 1.48 -23.76 -8.95
C LEU A 215 2.07 -23.28 -10.27
N ASN A 216 3.39 -23.11 -10.34
CA ASN A 216 4.10 -22.50 -11.48
C ASN A 216 3.53 -21.13 -11.89
N LEU A 217 2.92 -20.42 -10.94
CA LEU A 217 2.36 -19.09 -11.13
C LEU A 217 3.47 -18.07 -10.82
N THR A 218 4.09 -17.54 -11.85
CA THR A 218 5.21 -16.59 -11.75
C THR A 218 4.86 -15.25 -12.39
N LEU A 219 5.71 -14.25 -12.24
CA LEU A 219 5.62 -12.99 -12.99
C LEU A 219 5.67 -13.20 -14.52
N GLU A 220 6.24 -14.32 -14.98
CA GLU A 220 6.38 -14.66 -16.41
C GLU A 220 5.20 -15.50 -16.94
N SER A 221 4.22 -15.85 -16.10
CA SER A 221 2.99 -16.57 -16.47
C SER A 221 1.98 -15.66 -17.19
N GLY A 222 2.47 -14.89 -18.16
CA GLY A 222 1.70 -14.00 -19.01
C GLY A 222 0.98 -12.87 -18.27
N ALA A 223 -0.16 -12.46 -18.84
CA ALA A 223 -0.95 -11.35 -18.31
C ALA A 223 -1.60 -11.69 -16.96
N TYR A 224 -1.93 -12.96 -16.70
CA TYR A 224 -2.50 -13.37 -15.42
C TYR A 224 -1.48 -13.23 -14.28
N GLY A 225 -0.29 -13.82 -14.42
CA GLY A 225 0.75 -13.76 -13.39
C GLY A 225 1.19 -12.32 -13.10
N SER A 226 1.46 -11.54 -14.15
CA SER A 226 1.85 -10.13 -14.00
C SER A 226 0.77 -9.28 -13.31
N THR A 227 -0.50 -9.40 -13.71
CA THR A 227 -1.58 -8.64 -13.04
C THR A 227 -1.82 -9.09 -11.61
N PHE A 228 -1.76 -10.40 -11.34
CA PHE A 228 -1.86 -10.97 -9.99
C PHE A 228 -0.81 -10.34 -9.06
N TYR A 229 0.48 -10.51 -9.38
CA TYR A 229 1.57 -10.05 -8.52
C TYR A 229 1.67 -8.53 -8.41
N MET A 230 1.31 -7.77 -9.46
CA MET A 230 1.30 -6.31 -9.38
C MET A 230 0.19 -5.81 -8.44
N LEU A 231 -1.03 -6.36 -8.57
CA LEU A 231 -2.16 -5.99 -7.71
C LEU A 231 -1.92 -6.38 -6.25
N THR A 232 -1.58 -7.64 -5.99
CA THR A 232 -1.36 -8.14 -4.63
C THR A 232 -0.05 -7.62 -4.04
N GLY A 233 0.98 -7.40 -4.86
CA GLY A 233 2.28 -6.90 -4.43
C GLY A 233 2.23 -5.45 -3.98
N PHE A 234 1.59 -4.57 -4.76
CA PHE A 234 1.38 -3.18 -4.32
C PHE A 234 0.50 -3.12 -3.08
N HIS A 235 -0.54 -3.94 -2.98
CA HIS A 235 -1.33 -4.01 -1.75
C HIS A 235 -0.51 -4.47 -0.54
N GLY A 236 0.28 -5.54 -0.66
CA GLY A 236 1.18 -5.99 0.39
C GLY A 236 2.21 -4.93 0.82
N PHE A 237 2.72 -4.14 -0.13
CA PHE A 237 3.54 -2.97 0.18
C PHE A 237 2.77 -1.93 1.01
N HIS A 238 1.53 -1.61 0.65
CA HIS A 238 0.67 -0.69 1.42
C HIS A 238 0.36 -1.21 2.82
N VAL A 239 0.05 -2.51 2.98
CA VAL A 239 -0.14 -3.13 4.30
C VAL A 239 1.13 -2.99 5.15
N THR A 240 2.30 -3.23 4.56
CA THR A 240 3.59 -3.09 5.26
C THR A 240 3.84 -1.65 5.70
N MET A 241 3.60 -0.67 4.83
CA MET A 241 3.70 0.75 5.16
C MET A 241 2.70 1.14 6.26
N GLY A 242 1.46 0.66 6.18
CA GLY A 242 0.45 0.83 7.22
C GLY A 242 0.91 0.28 8.58
N ALA A 243 1.53 -0.91 8.60
CA ALA A 243 2.01 -1.53 9.82
C ALA A 243 3.17 -0.73 10.44
N VAL A 244 4.08 -0.21 9.62
CA VAL A 244 5.15 0.70 10.07
C VAL A 244 4.58 1.99 10.66
N MET A 245 3.59 2.60 10.01
CA MET A 245 2.90 3.77 10.55
C MET A 245 2.20 3.46 11.88
N LEU A 246 1.51 2.31 11.99
CA LEU A 246 0.89 1.88 13.24
C LEU A 246 1.90 1.65 14.36
N MET A 247 3.08 1.09 14.06
CA MET A 247 4.16 0.97 15.04
C MET A 247 4.62 2.34 15.55
N ALA A 248 4.72 3.35 14.67
CA ALA A 248 5.03 4.72 15.08
C ALA A 248 3.91 5.32 15.96
N ILE A 249 2.64 5.09 15.63
CA ILE A 249 1.49 5.51 16.42
C ILE A 249 1.45 4.79 17.78
N LEU A 250 1.78 3.50 17.83
CA LEU A 250 1.93 2.77 19.09
C LEU A 250 3.04 3.38 19.96
N GLY A 251 4.21 3.66 19.40
CA GLY A 251 5.31 4.32 20.11
C GLY A 251 4.94 5.69 20.68
N ARG A 252 4.18 6.49 19.91
CA ARG A 252 3.62 7.77 20.39
C ARG A 252 2.55 7.59 21.46
N SER A 253 1.70 6.57 21.31
CA SER A 253 0.65 6.24 22.28
C SER A 253 1.27 5.84 23.60
N LEU A 254 2.29 4.97 23.62
CA LEU A 254 3.00 4.57 24.84
C LEU A 254 3.62 5.75 25.60
N LYS A 255 4.00 6.82 24.89
CA LYS A 255 4.49 8.08 25.48
C LYS A 255 3.38 9.08 25.84
N SER A 256 2.11 8.70 25.68
CA SER A 256 0.94 9.54 25.91
C SER A 256 0.94 10.85 25.10
N HIS A 257 1.39 10.79 23.85
CA HIS A 257 1.39 11.95 22.94
C HIS A 257 0.02 12.30 22.34
N PHE A 258 -1.03 11.54 22.68
CA PHE A 258 -2.37 11.73 22.13
C PHE A 258 -3.37 12.01 23.26
N SER A 259 -4.40 12.78 22.95
CA SER A 259 -5.55 13.02 23.83
C SER A 259 -6.86 12.82 23.06
N ALA A 260 -7.98 12.69 23.77
CA ALA A 260 -9.31 12.63 23.17
C ALA A 260 -9.65 13.81 22.23
N HIS A 261 -8.89 14.92 22.25
CA HIS A 261 -9.09 16.09 21.38
C HIS A 261 -7.96 16.31 20.36
N ASN A 262 -6.74 15.86 20.64
CA ASN A 262 -5.59 16.00 19.74
C ASN A 262 -5.02 14.62 19.40
N HIS A 263 -5.53 14.02 18.33
CA HIS A 263 -5.19 12.67 17.89
C HIS A 263 -5.31 12.47 16.37
N PHE A 264 -5.23 13.55 15.58
CA PHE A 264 -5.35 13.47 14.13
C PHE A 264 -4.38 12.46 13.51
N ALA A 265 -3.13 12.39 13.98
CA ALA A 265 -2.17 11.44 13.43
C ALA A 265 -2.60 9.97 13.64
N PHE A 266 -3.29 9.66 14.75
CA PHE A 266 -3.89 8.33 14.94
C PHE A 266 -5.02 8.13 13.92
N GLU A 267 -5.93 9.09 13.75
CA GLU A 267 -7.06 8.98 12.81
C GLU A 267 -6.58 8.84 11.37
N ALA A 268 -5.56 9.59 10.95
CA ALA A 268 -4.98 9.49 9.62
C ALA A 268 -4.47 8.07 9.32
N VAL A 269 -3.72 7.48 10.25
CA VAL A 269 -3.21 6.11 10.10
C VAL A 269 -4.34 5.08 10.17
N ALA A 270 -5.37 5.31 11.00
CA ALA A 270 -6.55 4.45 11.04
C ALA A 270 -7.37 4.51 9.74
N TRP A 271 -7.54 5.68 9.14
CA TRP A 271 -8.17 5.84 7.83
C TRP A 271 -7.37 5.11 6.75
N TYR A 272 -6.04 5.22 6.77
CA TYR A 272 -5.18 4.48 5.85
C TYR A 272 -5.34 2.96 6.02
N TRP A 273 -5.37 2.47 7.26
CA TRP A 273 -5.53 1.03 7.53
C TRP A 273 -6.87 0.49 6.99
N HIS A 274 -7.97 1.19 7.23
CA HIS A 274 -9.27 0.83 6.66
C HIS A 274 -9.31 0.93 5.14
N PHE A 275 -8.61 1.91 4.54
CA PHE A 275 -8.45 1.97 3.09
C PHE A 275 -7.79 0.69 2.55
N VAL A 276 -6.70 0.24 3.19
CA VAL A 276 -6.00 -0.99 2.82
C VAL A 276 -6.90 -2.23 2.95
N ASP A 277 -7.76 -2.29 3.98
CA ASP A 277 -8.77 -3.35 4.13
C ASP A 277 -9.76 -3.35 2.94
N VAL A 278 -10.27 -2.19 2.54
CA VAL A 278 -11.23 -2.07 1.43
C VAL A 278 -10.59 -2.49 0.10
N VAL A 279 -9.34 -2.09 -0.16
CA VAL A 279 -8.62 -2.55 -1.36
C VAL A 279 -8.45 -4.06 -1.36
N TRP A 280 -8.14 -4.67 -0.21
CA TRP A 280 -8.04 -6.13 -0.09
C TRP A 280 -9.35 -6.83 -0.44
N LEU A 281 -10.50 -6.32 0.02
CA LEU A 281 -11.79 -6.91 -0.34
C LEU A 281 -12.03 -6.87 -1.85
N GLY A 282 -11.64 -5.77 -2.51
CA GLY A 282 -11.64 -5.69 -3.96
C GLY A 282 -10.75 -6.76 -4.61
N LEU A 283 -9.52 -6.93 -4.11
CA LEU A 283 -8.60 -7.96 -4.58
C LEU A 283 -9.17 -9.37 -4.39
N PHE A 284 -9.68 -9.68 -3.20
CA PHE A 284 -10.30 -10.97 -2.90
C PHE A 284 -11.39 -11.32 -3.90
N VAL A 285 -12.29 -10.38 -4.20
CA VAL A 285 -13.39 -10.60 -5.15
C VAL A 285 -12.88 -10.73 -6.59
N PHE A 286 -12.10 -9.77 -7.09
CA PHE A 286 -11.78 -9.71 -8.52
C PHE A 286 -10.59 -10.56 -8.95
N VAL A 287 -9.66 -10.86 -8.05
CA VAL A 287 -8.43 -11.60 -8.36
C VAL A 287 -8.56 -13.08 -8.00
N TYR A 288 -9.17 -13.38 -6.85
CA TYR A 288 -9.23 -14.74 -6.33
C TYR A 288 -10.57 -15.45 -6.57
N TRP A 289 -11.69 -14.73 -6.42
CA TRP A 289 -13.02 -15.33 -6.47
C TRP A 289 -13.62 -15.41 -7.87
N LEU A 290 -13.50 -14.32 -8.65
CA LEU A 290 -13.95 -14.21 -10.03
C LEU A 290 -12.83 -14.54 -11.00
#